data_AF-F7L141-F1
#
_entry.id   AF-F7L141-F1
#
_cell.length_a   1.000
_cell.length_b   1.000
_cell.length_c   1.000
_cell.angle_alpha   90.00
_cell.angle_beta   90.00
_cell.angle_gamma   90.00
#
_symmetry.space_group_name_H-M   'P 1'
#
loop_
_entity.id
_entity.type
_entity.pdbx_description
1 polymer ?
#
loop_
_entity_poly.entity_id
_entity_poly.type
_entity_poly.pdbx_seq_one_letter_code
_entity_poly.pdbx_strand_id
1 'polypeptide(L)' 'MKKVMQTMDGNQAAAYASYAFTEVAGIYPITPSSPMAKYIDEWAAKGMKNIFDVPVKLVEMQSEGGTAGTVMVHWKLVL' A
#
# COMPACT_ATOMS: atom_id res chain seq x y z
N MET A 1 -1.06 18.17 -18.10
CA MET A 1 -0.21 17.74 -16.97
C MET A 1 1.14 17.30 -17.52
N LYS A 2 2.25 17.79 -16.97
CA LYS A 2 3.60 17.36 -17.39
C LYS A 2 3.87 16.00 -16.76
N LYS A 3 4.25 14.99 -17.55
CA LYS A 3 4.65 13.68 -17.01
C LYS A 3 5.91 13.88 -16.16
N VAL A 4 5.85 13.49 -14.89
CA VAL A 4 7.01 13.45 -14.01
C VAL A 4 7.75 12.16 -14.32
N MET A 5 8.96 12.26 -14.84
CA MET A 5 9.83 11.10 -15.08
C MET A 5 10.72 10.93 -13.85
N GLN A 6 10.66 9.77 -13.24
CA GLN A 6 11.45 9.43 -12.06
C GLN A 6 12.03 8.03 -12.23
N THR A 7 13.31 7.86 -11.92
CA THR A 7 13.95 6.55 -11.87
C THR A 7 13.57 5.87 -10.56
N MET A 8 12.99 4.67 -10.65
CA MET A 8 12.54 3.87 -9.51
C MET A 8 12.65 2.38 -9.84
N ASP A 9 12.74 1.53 -8.82
CA ASP A 9 12.68 0.08 -8.99
C ASP A 9 11.23 -0.41 -9.22
N GLY A 10 11.05 -1.65 -9.63
CA GLY A 10 9.73 -2.21 -9.95
C GLY A 10 8.78 -2.30 -8.74
N ASN A 11 9.31 -2.58 -7.55
CA ASN A 11 8.51 -2.61 -6.32
C ASN A 11 8.06 -1.21 -5.93
N GLN A 12 8.93 -0.21 -6.07
CA GLN A 12 8.61 1.19 -5.82
C GLN A 12 7.56 1.71 -6.81
N ALA A 13 7.65 1.34 -8.09
CA ALA A 13 6.66 1.69 -9.10
C ALA A 13 5.29 1.06 -8.81
N ALA A 14 5.26 -0.23 -8.47
CA ALA A 14 4.04 -0.93 -8.10
C ALA A 14 3.40 -0.36 -6.83
N ALA A 15 4.22 -0.08 -5.80
CA ALA A 15 3.77 0.55 -4.57
C ALA A 15 3.21 1.95 -4.82
N TYR A 16 3.84 2.76 -5.67
CA TYR A 16 3.37 4.11 -5.99
C TYR A 16 2.00 4.09 -6.69
N ALA A 17 1.84 3.17 -7.65
CA ALA A 17 0.57 2.99 -8.34
C ALA A 17 -0.53 2.50 -7.38
N SER A 18 -0.24 1.55 -6.49
CA SER A 18 -1.24 1.03 -5.54
C SER A 18 -1.57 2.01 -4.42
N TYR A 19 -0.61 2.78 -3.93
CA TYR A 19 -0.80 3.79 -2.86
C TYR A 19 -1.90 4.78 -3.21
N ALA A 20 -1.96 5.23 -4.47
CA ALA A 20 -2.95 6.21 -4.92
C ALA A 20 -4.39 5.72 -4.74
N PHE A 21 -4.66 4.42 -4.86
CA PHE A 21 -6.02 3.85 -4.85
C PHE A 21 -6.36 3.07 -3.58
N THR A 22 -5.44 3.03 -2.61
CA THR A 22 -5.60 2.20 -1.41
C THR A 22 -5.89 3.08 -0.20
N GLU A 23 -6.81 2.68 0.65
CA GLU A 23 -7.03 3.31 1.97
C GLU A 23 -6.45 2.46 3.10
N VAL A 24 -6.60 1.13 3.01
CA VAL A 24 -6.08 0.17 3.98
C VAL A 24 -5.29 -0.92 3.25
N ALA A 25 -4.06 -1.17 3.70
CA ALA A 25 -3.19 -2.21 3.17
C ALA A 25 -2.87 -3.23 4.27
N GLY A 26 -3.37 -4.45 4.14
CA GLY A 26 -2.86 -5.59 4.89
C GLY A 26 -1.53 -6.04 4.30
N ILE A 27 -0.52 -6.27 5.13
CA ILE A 27 0.80 -6.72 4.68
C ILE A 27 1.26 -7.94 5.49
N TYR A 28 2.01 -8.82 4.83
CA TYR A 28 2.78 -9.88 5.48
C TYR A 28 4.17 -9.93 4.84
N PRO A 29 5.27 -9.96 5.61
CA PRO A 29 6.61 -9.96 5.03
C PRO A 29 6.89 -11.26 4.26
N ILE A 30 7.04 -11.18 2.93
CA ILE A 30 7.55 -12.27 2.09
C ILE A 30 8.52 -11.75 1.02
N THR A 31 9.65 -12.42 0.85
CA THR A 31 10.61 -12.10 -0.21
C THR A 31 10.04 -12.54 -1.56
N PRO A 32 10.03 -11.69 -2.61
CA PRO A 32 10.73 -10.41 -2.78
C PRO A 32 9.85 -9.14 -2.65
N SER A 33 8.63 -9.24 -2.14
CA SER A 33 7.63 -8.13 -2.11
C SER A 33 7.69 -7.26 -0.85
N SER A 34 8.44 -7.66 0.18
CA SER A 34 8.67 -6.86 1.40
C SER A 34 9.04 -5.38 1.18
N PRO A 35 9.81 -4.99 0.14
CA PRO A 35 10.09 -3.58 -0.12
C PRO A 35 8.86 -2.73 -0.42
N MET A 36 7.80 -3.30 -1.03
CA MET A 36 6.57 -2.55 -1.33
C MET A 36 5.90 -2.06 -0.04
N ALA A 37 5.78 -2.95 0.95
CA ALA A 37 5.21 -2.63 2.25
C ALA A 37 5.99 -1.50 2.95
N LYS A 38 7.33 -1.56 2.88
CA LYS A 38 8.20 -0.53 3.45
C LYS A 38 8.00 0.84 2.79
N TYR A 39 7.89 0.90 1.47
CA TYR A 39 7.66 2.17 0.77
C TYR A 39 6.30 2.79 1.15
N ILE A 40 5.25 1.98 1.24
CA ILE A 40 3.91 2.46 1.66
C ILE A 40 3.95 2.96 3.11
N ASP A 41 4.61 2.24 4.02
CA ASP A 41 4.78 2.68 5.41
C ASP A 41 5.52 4.03 5.51
N GLU A 42 6.64 4.15 4.80
CA GLU A 42 7.42 5.39 4.76
C GLU A 42 6.63 6.57 4.18
N TRP A 43 5.81 6.34 3.15
CA TRP A 43 4.99 7.38 2.54
C TRP A 43 3.83 7.78 3.44
N ALA A 44 3.18 6.82 4.09
CA ALA A 44 2.15 7.09 5.09
C ALA A 44 2.70 7.89 6.28
N ALA A 45 3.87 7.51 6.79
CA ALA A 45 4.57 8.23 7.86
C ALA A 45 5.01 9.65 7.46
N LYS A 46 5.36 9.85 6.18
CA LYS A 46 5.65 11.18 5.60
C LYS A 46 4.39 11.99 5.28
N GLY A 47 3.20 11.46 5.55
CA GLY A 47 1.92 12.14 5.30
C GLY A 47 1.55 12.21 3.81
N MET A 48 2.13 11.35 2.96
CA MET A 48 1.71 11.23 1.57
C MET A 48 0.24 10.79 1.54
N LYS A 49 -0.58 11.48 0.78
CA LYS A 49 -2.00 11.20 0.68
C LYS A 49 -2.32 10.44 -0.61
N ASN A 50 -3.29 9.55 -0.52
CA ASN A 50 -3.90 8.91 -1.67
C ASN A 50 -4.88 9.87 -2.38
N ILE A 51 -5.57 9.39 -3.41
CA ILE A 51 -6.57 10.21 -4.13
C ILE A 51 -7.79 10.60 -3.27
N PHE A 52 -7.98 9.96 -2.12
CA PHE A 52 -9.04 10.22 -1.16
C PHE A 52 -8.60 11.22 -0.07
N ASP A 53 -7.45 11.87 -0.24
CA ASP A 53 -6.86 12.86 0.68
C ASP A 53 -6.54 12.30 2.08
N VAL A 54 -6.37 10.98 2.20
CA VAL A 54 -5.97 10.29 3.43
C VAL A 54 -4.67 9.50 3.23
N PRO A 55 -3.83 9.35 4.27
CA PRO A 55 -2.69 8.44 4.20
C PRO A 55 -3.16 6.98 4.22
N VAL A 56 -2.42 6.09 3.55
CA VAL A 56 -2.70 4.65 3.58
C VAL A 56 -2.47 4.12 4.98
N LYS A 57 -3.44 3.36 5.51
CA LYS A 57 -3.28 2.66 6.78
C LYS A 57 -2.68 1.28 6.54
N LEU A 58 -1.44 1.08 6.98
CA LEU A 58 -0.80 -0.23 6.97
C LEU A 58 -1.20 -1.07 8.19
N VAL A 59 -1.46 -2.35 7.97
CA VAL A 59 -1.67 -3.33 9.05
C VAL A 59 -0.81 -4.57 8.77
N GLU A 60 0.16 -4.82 9.65
CA GLU A 60 0.95 -6.05 9.61
C GLU A 60 0.17 -7.22 10.21
N MET A 61 -0.05 -8.24 9.39
CA MET A 61 -0.79 -9.43 9.76
C MET A 61 0.17 -10.56 10.18
N GLN A 62 -0.33 -11.59 10.86
CA GLN A 62 0.49 -12.74 11.27
C GLN A 62 0.74 -13.77 10.17
N SER A 63 0.01 -13.71 9.06
CA SER A 63 0.15 -14.62 7.92
C SER A 63 -0.43 -14.00 6.64
N GLU A 64 -0.04 -14.52 5.49
CA GLU A 64 -0.63 -14.14 4.19
C GLU A 64 -2.14 -14.38 4.15
N GLY A 65 -2.64 -15.42 4.84
CA GLY A 65 -4.07 -15.66 5.00
C GLY A 65 -4.78 -14.58 5.82
N GLY A 66 -4.10 -14.03 6.83
CA GLY A 66 -4.58 -12.87 7.58
C GLY A 66 -4.67 -11.61 6.70
N THR A 67 -3.66 -11.39 5.84
CA THR A 67 -3.65 -10.30 4.86
C THR A 67 -4.81 -10.41 3.87
N ALA A 68 -5.04 -11.60 3.31
CA ALA A 68 -6.18 -11.85 2.44
C ALA A 68 -7.51 -11.59 3.17
N GLY A 69 -7.62 -12.01 4.43
CA GLY A 69 -8.78 -11.74 5.29
C GLY A 69 -9.03 -10.25 5.49
N THR A 70 -8.02 -9.46 5.85
CA THR A 70 -8.16 -8.01 6.04
C THR A 70 -8.59 -7.29 4.76
N VAL A 71 -8.02 -7.65 3.61
CA VAL A 71 -8.40 -7.07 2.31
C VAL A 71 -9.83 -7.47 1.92
N MET A 72 -10.25 -8.71 2.18
CA MET A 72 -11.62 -9.19 1.89
C MET A 72 -12.67 -8.61 2.83
N VAL A 73 -12.38 -8.47 4.13
CA VAL A 73 -13.33 -7.98 5.14
C VAL A 73 -13.51 -6.46 5.03
N HIS A 74 -12.44 -5.73 4.70
CA HIS A 74 -12.53 -4.29 4.51
C HIS A 74 -13.41 -3.91 3.31
N TRP A 75 -13.42 -4.70 2.24
CA TRP A 75 -14.29 -4.44 1.09
C TRP A 75 -15.79 -4.69 1.38
N LYS A 76 -16.09 -5.53 2.37
CA LYS A 76 -17.47 -5.85 2.78
C LYS A 76 -18.09 -4.81 3.73
N LEU A 77 -17.28 -3.90 4.29
CA LEU A 77 -17.75 -2.82 5.17
C LEU A 77 -18.00 -1.49 4.44
N VAL A 78 -17.73 -1.42 3.13
CA VAL A 78 -17.93 -0.22 2.29
C VAL A 78 -19.07 -0.44 1.25
N LEU A 79 -19.93 -1.45 1.47
CA LEU A 79 -21.16 -1.70 0.72
C LEU A 79 -22.37 -1.69 1.64
#